data_AF-A0A853C3S7-F1
#
_entry.id   AF-A0A853C3S7-F1
#
_cell.length_a   1.000
_cell.length_b   1.000
_cell.length_c   1.000
_cell.angle_alpha   90.00
_cell.angle_beta   90.00
_cell.angle_gamma   90.00
#
_symmetry.space_group_name_H-M   'P 1'
#
loop_
_entity.id
_entity.type
_entity.pdbx_description
1 polymer ?
#
loop_
_entity_poly.entity_id
_entity_poly.type
_entity_poly.pdbx_seq_one_letter_code
_entity_poly.pdbx_strand_id
1 'polypeptide(L)'
;MSEVREVVAARGTASNGANWTLLYRPEGGGVRHHLALFVNGGERESASGFDIPDTTEIGFRGGLAPGNGSYYLYGLVTSRIHSVRAESEQEHDRSDVLTATLSGATANDGGALRSFVIVRPPVDNVTALVGLDQEGREVQRISLP
;
A
#
# COMPACT_ATOMS: atom_id res chain seq x y z
N MET A 1 -30.53 -2.81 -1.11
CA MET A 1 -29.24 -2.09 -1.15
C MET A 1 -28.21 -3.03 -0.57
N SER A 2 -27.26 -3.53 -1.36
CA SER A 2 -26.19 -4.37 -0.83
C SER A 2 -25.27 -3.51 0.03
N GLU A 3 -25.11 -3.86 1.30
CA GLU A 3 -24.07 -3.29 2.14
C GLU A 3 -22.73 -3.51 1.45
N VAL A 4 -22.04 -2.43 1.12
CA VAL A 4 -20.66 -2.49 0.64
C VAL A 4 -19.83 -3.02 1.81
N ARG A 5 -19.49 -4.31 1.78
CA ARG A 5 -18.71 -4.95 2.84
C ARG A 5 -17.27 -4.47 2.77
N GLU A 6 -16.78 -3.94 3.89
CA GLU A 6 -15.35 -3.76 4.08
C GLU A 6 -14.66 -5.12 4.17
N VAL A 7 -13.47 -5.19 3.60
CA VAL A 7 -12.64 -6.40 3.59
C VAL A 7 -11.30 -6.06 4.23
N VAL A 8 -10.78 -6.95 5.06
CA VAL A 8 -9.41 -6.83 5.58
C VAL A 8 -8.46 -7.11 4.42
N ALA A 9 -7.76 -6.08 3.94
CA ALA A 9 -6.78 -6.19 2.87
C ALA A 9 -5.45 -6.76 3.39
N ALA A 10 -5.00 -6.27 4.55
CA ALA A 10 -3.80 -6.76 5.21
C ALA A 10 -3.84 -6.46 6.71
N ARG A 11 -3.02 -7.19 7.49
CA ARG A 11 -2.79 -6.92 8.91
C ARG A 11 -1.39 -7.37 9.32
N GLY A 12 -0.85 -6.78 10.38
CA GLY A 12 0.42 -7.19 10.92
C GLY A 12 0.79 -6.44 12.20
N THR A 13 2.04 -6.60 12.62
CA THR A 13 2.60 -5.94 13.79
C THR A 13 3.88 -5.22 13.38
N ALA A 14 3.99 -3.95 13.73
CA ALA A 14 5.16 -3.12 13.51
C ALA A 14 6.31 -3.52 14.46
N SER A 15 7.55 -3.12 14.15
CA SER A 15 8.72 -3.41 14.99
C SER A 15 8.64 -2.80 16.39
N ASN A 16 7.86 -1.73 16.57
CA ASN A 16 7.57 -1.12 17.87
C ASN A 16 6.43 -1.82 18.64
N GLY A 17 5.91 -2.94 18.15
CA GLY A 17 4.82 -3.70 18.76
C GLY A 17 3.42 -3.21 18.44
N ALA A 18 3.26 -2.14 17.65
CA ALA A 18 1.93 -1.66 17.26
C ALA A 18 1.26 -2.62 16.28
N ASN A 19 0.00 -2.99 16.55
CA ASN A 19 -0.80 -3.80 15.62
C ASN A 19 -1.44 -2.89 14.59
N TRP A 20 -1.38 -3.27 13.32
CA TRP A 20 -1.98 -2.50 12.24
C TRP A 20 -2.92 -3.35 11.40
N THR A 21 -3.92 -2.72 10.80
CA THR A 21 -4.89 -3.35 9.91
C THR A 21 -5.20 -2.38 8.78
N LEU A 22 -5.11 -2.86 7.54
CA LEU A 22 -5.55 -2.16 6.35
C LEU A 22 -6.90 -2.71 5.93
N LEU A 23 -7.92 -1.87 5.93
CA LEU A 23 -9.23 -2.18 5.39
C LEU A 23 -9.34 -1.65 3.97
N TYR A 24 -10.05 -2.41 3.14
CA TYR A 24 -10.41 -2.04 1.78
C TYR A 24 -11.92 -1.97 1.65
N ARG A 25 -12.39 -0.93 0.95
CA ARG A 25 -13.77 -0.76 0.57
C ARG A 25 -13.84 -0.40 -0.92
N PRO A 26 -14.50 -1.21 -1.77
CA PRO A 26 -14.80 -0.81 -3.13
C PRO A 26 -15.91 0.26 -3.12
N GLU A 27 -15.69 1.38 -3.78
CA GLU A 27 -16.67 2.44 -3.97
C GLU A 27 -17.12 2.52 -5.43
N GLY A 28 -18.34 3.03 -5.66
CA GLY A 28 -18.83 3.32 -7.01
C GLY A 28 -18.91 2.11 -7.95
N GLY A 29 -19.17 0.90 -7.43
CA GLY A 29 -19.24 -0.32 -8.23
C GLY A 29 -17.89 -0.99 -8.52
N GLY A 30 -16.85 -0.66 -7.73
CA GLY A 30 -15.51 -1.24 -7.87
C GLY A 30 -14.55 -0.40 -8.71
N VAL A 31 -15.00 0.78 -9.17
CA VAL A 31 -14.18 1.72 -9.95
C VAL A 31 -13.35 2.64 -9.05
N ARG A 32 -13.83 2.87 -7.81
CA ARG A 32 -13.09 3.64 -6.81
C ARG A 32 -12.59 2.73 -5.71
N HIS A 33 -11.36 2.91 -5.31
CA HIS A 33 -10.75 2.15 -4.23
C HIS A 33 -10.52 3.03 -3.01
N HIS A 34 -11.13 2.64 -1.90
CA HIS A 34 -10.93 3.28 -0.60
C HIS A 34 -10.14 2.35 0.31
N LEU A 35 -9.12 2.91 0.99
CA LEU A 35 -8.32 2.21 1.98
C LEU A 35 -8.34 2.99 3.29
N ALA A 36 -8.41 2.25 4.40
CA ALA A 36 -8.34 2.81 5.75
C ALA A 36 -7.32 2.01 6.58
N LEU A 37 -6.34 2.72 7.14
CA LEU A 37 -5.31 2.16 8.00
C LEU A 37 -5.67 2.41 9.47
N PHE A 38 -5.72 1.33 10.23
CA PHE A 38 -5.92 1.32 11.67
C PHE A 38 -4.63 0.91 12.37
N VAL A 39 -4.28 1.58 13.46
CA VAL A 39 -3.13 1.26 14.33
C VAL A 39 -3.60 1.20 15.78
N ASN A 40 -3.34 0.08 16.46
CA ASN A 40 -3.81 -0.23 17.80
C ASN A 40 -5.32 -0.01 17.99
N GLY A 41 -6.11 -0.29 16.94
CA GLY A 41 -7.57 -0.16 16.94
C GLY A 41 -8.10 1.25 16.65
N GLY A 42 -7.24 2.27 16.55
CA GLY A 42 -7.62 3.62 16.14
C GLY A 42 -7.38 3.84 14.65
N GLU A 43 -8.29 4.55 13.97
CA GLU A 43 -8.07 4.98 12.59
C GLU A 43 -6.89 5.97 12.57
N ARG A 44 -5.89 5.66 11.75
CA ARG A 44 -4.71 6.49 11.56
C ARG A 44 -4.86 7.38 10.33
N GLU A 45 -5.35 6.80 9.25
CA GLU A 45 -5.56 7.48 7.97
C GLU A 45 -6.59 6.71 7.14
N SER A 46 -7.40 7.43 6.37
CA SER A 46 -8.26 6.87 5.33
C SER A 46 -8.27 7.75 4.10
N ALA A 47 -8.36 7.14 2.92
CA ALA A 47 -8.39 7.84 1.65
C ALA A 47 -9.11 7.04 0.57
N SER A 48 -9.67 7.75 -0.41
CA SER A 48 -10.16 7.18 -1.68
C SER A 48 -9.24 7.59 -2.83
N GLY A 49 -9.40 6.94 -3.98
CA GLY A 49 -8.70 7.29 -5.21
C GLY A 49 -7.40 6.52 -5.42
N PHE A 50 -7.29 5.31 -4.88
CA PHE A 50 -6.21 4.37 -5.18
C PHE A 50 -6.40 3.69 -6.55
N ASP A 51 -7.14 4.32 -7.45
CA ASP A 51 -7.46 3.82 -8.77
C ASP A 51 -6.18 3.86 -9.60
N ILE A 52 -5.82 2.74 -10.19
CA ILE A 52 -4.60 2.59 -10.97
C ILE A 52 -4.97 2.72 -12.45
N PRO A 53 -4.70 3.87 -13.12
CA PRO A 53 -4.87 3.98 -14.56
C PRO A 53 -3.84 3.11 -15.29
N ASP A 54 -4.13 2.76 -16.53
CA ASP A 54 -3.34 1.85 -17.39
C ASP A 54 -1.87 2.29 -17.60
N THR A 55 -1.52 3.52 -17.21
CA THR A 55 -0.18 4.08 -17.31
C THR A 55 0.67 3.89 -16.05
N THR A 56 0.08 3.38 -14.98
CA THR A 56 0.75 3.17 -13.69
C THR A 56 0.45 1.77 -13.17
N GLU A 57 1.28 1.29 -12.26
CA GLU A 57 1.18 -0.04 -11.68
C GLU A 57 1.01 0.03 -10.15
N ILE A 58 1.22 1.21 -9.55
CA ILE A 58 1.16 1.48 -8.12
C ILE A 58 0.29 2.71 -7.85
N GLY A 59 -0.76 2.54 -7.04
CA GLY A 59 -1.51 3.63 -6.41
C GLY A 59 -1.31 3.56 -4.90
N PHE A 60 -0.75 4.60 -4.27
CA PHE A 60 -0.38 4.54 -2.85
C PHE A 60 -0.59 5.86 -2.11
N ARG A 61 -0.60 5.74 -0.79
CA ARG A 61 -0.61 6.83 0.16
C ARG A 61 0.19 6.42 1.39
N GLY A 62 0.40 7.38 2.26
CA GLY A 62 0.96 7.14 3.57
C GLY A 62 1.31 8.45 4.23
N GLY A 63 1.12 8.51 5.53
CA GLY A 63 1.60 9.61 6.34
C GLY A 63 3.13 9.62 6.36
N LEU A 64 3.74 10.38 5.45
CA LEU A 64 5.11 10.89 5.56
C LEU A 64 5.17 11.93 6.68
N ALA A 65 4.75 11.59 7.89
CA ALA A 65 4.78 12.49 9.04
C ALA A 65 6.02 12.18 9.89
N PRO A 66 7.17 12.84 9.64
CA PRO A 66 8.35 12.70 10.49
C PRO A 66 8.04 13.08 11.94
N GLY A 67 8.59 12.30 12.88
CA GLY A 67 8.72 12.69 14.28
C GLY A 67 7.76 12.04 15.29
N ASN A 68 6.80 11.20 14.88
CA ASN A 68 5.90 10.52 15.84
C ASN A 68 5.53 9.08 15.40
N GLY A 69 6.46 8.13 15.57
CA GLY A 69 6.22 6.69 15.38
C GLY A 69 6.62 6.13 14.01
N SER A 70 6.26 4.87 13.75
CA SER A 70 6.55 4.19 12.49
C SER A 70 5.86 4.85 11.30
N TYR A 71 6.54 4.87 10.14
CA TYR A 71 5.96 5.21 8.85
C TYR A 71 5.13 4.04 8.32
N TYR A 72 3.94 4.34 7.79
CA TYR A 72 3.08 3.37 7.13
C TYR A 72 2.82 3.85 5.70
N LEU A 73 3.41 3.18 4.72
CA LEU A 73 3.10 3.35 3.30
C LEU A 73 2.19 2.20 2.89
N TYR A 74 1.06 2.49 2.28
CA TYR A 74 0.10 1.48 1.89
C TYR A 74 -0.58 1.87 0.59
N GLY A 75 -1.08 0.85 -0.11
CA GLY A 75 -1.70 1.09 -1.40
C GLY A 75 -2.10 -0.17 -2.10
N LEU A 76 -2.46 0.01 -3.36
CA LEU A 76 -2.79 -1.04 -4.30
C LEU A 76 -1.74 -1.09 -5.40
N VAL A 77 -1.54 -2.28 -5.94
CA VAL A 77 -0.73 -2.54 -7.12
C VAL A 77 -1.45 -3.51 -8.03
N THR A 78 -1.07 -3.52 -9.31
CA THR A 78 -1.57 -4.53 -10.26
C THR A 78 -0.95 -5.90 -10.00
N SER A 79 -1.46 -6.90 -10.71
CA SER A 79 -0.95 -8.28 -10.65
C SER A 79 0.49 -8.43 -11.14
N ARG A 80 1.03 -7.46 -11.88
CA ARG A 80 2.42 -7.48 -12.38
C ARG A 80 3.44 -7.26 -11.27
N ILE A 81 3.06 -6.54 -10.21
CA ILE A 81 3.93 -6.27 -9.08
C ILE A 81 3.76 -7.37 -8.04
N HIS A 82 4.84 -8.11 -7.82
CA HIS A 82 4.93 -9.15 -6.82
C HIS A 82 5.30 -8.60 -5.44
N SER A 83 6.25 -7.67 -5.40
CA SER A 83 6.70 -7.01 -4.17
C SER A 83 6.87 -5.51 -4.37
N VAL A 84 6.79 -4.77 -3.27
CA VAL A 84 7.06 -3.33 -3.24
C VAL A 84 8.22 -3.06 -2.30
N ARG A 85 9.17 -2.26 -2.77
CA ARG A 85 10.32 -1.76 -2.03
C ARG A 85 10.13 -0.29 -1.70
N ALA A 86 10.33 0.08 -0.44
CA ALA A 86 10.61 1.47 -0.08
C ALA A 86 12.13 1.68 -0.01
N GLU A 87 12.63 2.68 -0.70
CA GLU A 87 14.03 3.09 -0.69
C GLU A 87 14.20 4.42 0.06
N SER A 88 15.35 4.61 0.70
CA SER A 88 15.77 5.85 1.37
C SER A 88 17.20 6.20 0.95
N GLU A 89 17.64 7.44 1.20
CA GLU A 89 19.01 7.90 0.90
C GLU A 89 20.10 7.01 1.53
N GLN A 90 19.83 6.51 2.73
CA GLN A 90 20.65 5.46 3.33
C GLN A 90 20.35 4.13 2.62
N GLU A 91 21.28 3.70 1.75
CA GLU A 91 21.17 2.46 0.94
C GLU A 91 20.87 1.19 1.74
N HIS A 92 21.16 1.22 3.05
CA HIS A 92 21.02 0.08 3.95
C HIS A 92 19.58 -0.14 4.45
N ASP A 93 18.65 0.79 4.21
CA ASP A 93 17.29 0.71 4.75
C ASP A 93 16.24 0.50 3.64
N ARG A 94 16.46 -0.55 2.84
CA ARG A 94 15.51 -1.05 1.84
C ARG A 94 14.52 -1.99 2.53
N SER A 95 13.23 -1.66 2.44
CA SER A 95 12.16 -2.48 3.01
C SER A 95 11.31 -3.08 1.90
N ASP A 96 11.49 -4.38 1.66
CA ASP A 96 10.72 -5.16 0.70
C ASP A 96 9.52 -5.84 1.38
N VAL A 97 8.32 -5.68 0.80
CA VAL A 97 7.13 -6.41 1.24
C VAL A 97 6.48 -7.14 0.07
N LEU A 98 6.04 -8.36 0.33
CA LEU A 98 5.19 -9.10 -0.61
C LEU A 98 3.81 -8.46 -0.66
N THR A 99 3.26 -8.38 -1.86
CA THR A 99 1.91 -7.88 -2.07
C THR A 99 0.89 -9.00 -1.81
N ALA A 100 -0.23 -8.66 -1.17
CA ALA A 100 -1.30 -9.59 -0.85
C ALA A 100 -2.45 -9.45 -1.83
N THR A 101 -2.99 -10.57 -2.31
CA THR A 101 -4.16 -10.56 -3.21
C THR A 101 -5.37 -9.94 -2.51
N LEU A 102 -6.06 -9.04 -3.19
CA LEU A 102 -7.24 -8.36 -2.66
C LEU A 102 -8.50 -8.84 -3.39
N SER A 103 -9.26 -9.73 -2.75
CA SER A 103 -10.45 -10.33 -3.36
C SER A 103 -11.50 -9.27 -3.74
N GLY A 104 -11.92 -9.27 -5.00
CA GLY A 104 -12.95 -8.38 -5.52
C GLY A 104 -12.48 -6.97 -5.88
N ALA A 105 -11.18 -6.67 -5.73
CA ALA A 105 -10.58 -5.44 -6.24
C ALA A 105 -10.03 -5.66 -7.66
N THR A 106 -10.50 -4.86 -8.60
CA THR A 106 -10.09 -4.93 -10.01
C THR A 106 -9.64 -3.57 -10.49
N ALA A 107 -8.55 -3.53 -11.25
CA ALA A 107 -8.10 -2.37 -12.00
C ALA A 107 -9.10 -2.03 -13.12
N ASN A 108 -8.90 -0.89 -13.78
CA ASN A 108 -9.76 -0.42 -14.87
C ASN A 108 -9.79 -1.38 -16.07
N ASP A 109 -8.70 -2.12 -16.29
CA ASP A 109 -8.58 -3.14 -17.34
C ASP A 109 -9.19 -4.50 -16.94
N GLY A 110 -9.77 -4.62 -15.73
CA GLY A 110 -10.33 -5.84 -15.16
C GLY A 110 -9.29 -6.75 -14.50
N GLY A 111 -8.01 -6.36 -14.46
CA GLY A 111 -6.95 -7.09 -13.78
C GLY A 111 -7.12 -7.11 -12.26
N ALA A 112 -6.78 -8.22 -11.61
CA ALA A 112 -6.85 -8.32 -10.16
C ALA A 112 -5.83 -7.38 -9.47
N LEU A 113 -6.29 -6.67 -8.46
CA LEU A 113 -5.44 -5.81 -7.63
C LEU A 113 -4.89 -6.56 -6.41
N ARG A 114 -3.77 -6.06 -5.92
CA ARG A 114 -3.07 -6.55 -4.73
C ARG A 114 -2.80 -5.37 -3.80
N SER A 115 -2.86 -5.59 -2.49
CA SER A 115 -2.52 -4.57 -1.50
C SER A 115 -1.11 -4.75 -0.98
N PHE A 116 -0.50 -3.66 -0.52
CA PHE A 116 0.74 -3.70 0.25
C PHE A 116 0.67 -2.76 1.46
N VAL A 117 1.45 -3.07 2.48
CA VAL A 117 1.73 -2.18 3.62
C VAL A 117 3.20 -2.31 3.97
N ILE A 118 3.94 -1.21 3.88
CA ILE A 118 5.32 -1.10 4.34
C ILE A 118 5.29 -0.34 5.66
N VAL A 119 5.86 -0.97 6.69
CA VAL A 119 6.04 -0.35 8.00
C VAL A 119 7.52 -0.15 8.26
N ARG A 120 7.93 1.09 8.46
CA ARG A 120 9.32 1.44 8.76
C ARG A 120 9.44 2.17 10.09
N PRO A 121 10.56 2.04 10.82
CA PRO A 121 10.85 2.96 11.92
C PRO A 121 10.90 4.41 11.40
N PRO A 122 10.76 5.42 12.29
CA PRO A 122 10.99 6.82 11.92
C PRO A 122 12.49 7.04 11.66
N VAL A 123 12.93 6.71 10.45
CA VAL A 123 14.27 6.95 9.90
C VAL A 123 14.10 7.35 8.43
N ASP A 124 15.08 8.12 7.92
CA ASP A 124 15.19 8.84 6.65
C ASP A 124 14.06 8.78 5.61
N ASN A 125 13.78 9.94 5.04
CA ASN A 125 12.76 10.16 4.01
C ASN A 125 12.80 9.04 2.96
N VAL A 126 11.65 8.39 2.75
CA VAL A 126 11.50 7.45 1.64
C VAL A 126 11.62 8.26 0.35
N THR A 127 12.65 7.98 -0.44
CA THR A 127 12.96 8.71 -1.67
C THR A 127 12.38 8.03 -2.91
N ALA A 128 12.03 6.75 -2.81
CA ALA A 128 11.34 6.05 -3.88
C ALA A 128 10.50 4.88 -3.38
N LEU A 129 9.43 4.58 -4.11
CA LEU A 129 8.73 3.31 -4.09
C LEU A 129 9.00 2.57 -5.40
N VAL A 130 9.45 1.31 -5.29
CA VAL A 130 9.78 0.47 -6.43
C VAL A 130 8.90 -0.76 -6.42
N GLY A 131 8.11 -0.95 -7.47
CA GLY A 131 7.37 -2.18 -7.74
C GLY A 131 8.24 -3.17 -8.48
N LEU A 132 8.35 -4.38 -7.97
CA LEU A 132 9.16 -5.46 -8.55
C LEU A 132 8.28 -6.62 -9.00
N ASP A 133 8.64 -7.28 -10.10
CA ASP A 133 7.99 -8.51 -10.55
C ASP A 133 8.45 -9.75 -9.76
N GLN A 134 7.98 -10.94 -10.15
CA GLN A 134 8.34 -12.20 -9.48
C GLN A 134 9.83 -12.56 -9.60
N GLU A 135 10.53 -12.02 -10.59
CA GLU A 135 11.96 -12.21 -10.80
C GLU A 135 12.80 -11.12 -10.10
N GLY A 136 12.14 -10.18 -9.41
CA GLY A 136 12.78 -9.05 -8.74
C GLY A 136 13.21 -7.93 -9.68
N ARG A 137 12.67 -7.88 -10.91
CA ARG A 137 12.94 -6.81 -11.88
C ARG A 137 12.01 -5.63 -11.63
N GLU A 138 12.51 -4.43 -11.86
CA GLU A 138 11.72 -3.20 -11.74
C GLU A 138 10.61 -3.15 -12.79
N VAL A 139 9.37 -3.06 -12.31
CA VAL A 139 8.17 -2.82 -13.12
C VAL A 139 7.86 -1.33 -13.15
N GLN A 140 7.96 -0.66 -12.01
CA GLN A 140 7.74 0.77 -11.88
C GLN A 140 8.53 1.33 -10.71
N ARG A 141 9.12 2.51 -10.90
CA ARG A 141 9.71 3.33 -9.84
C ARG A 141 9.01 4.67 -9.75
N ILE A 142 8.62 5.04 -8.54
CA ILE A 142 8.03 6.35 -8.23
C ILE A 142 9.00 7.06 -7.29
N SER A 143 9.67 8.09 -7.79
CA SER A 143 10.46 8.99 -6.97
C SER A 143 9.55 9.85 -6.10
N LEU A 144 9.91 9.97 -4.83
CA LEU A 144 9.21 10.78 -3.84
C LEU A 144 10.01 12.07 -3.57
N PRO A 145 9.31 13.18 -3.28
CA PRO A 145 9.95 14.46 -2.97
C PRO A 145 10.73 14.45 -1.66
#